data_AF-Q1RH33-F1
#
_entry.id   AF-Q1RH33-F1
#
_cell.length_a   1.000
_cell.length_b   1.000
_cell.length_c   1.000
_cell.angle_alpha   90.00
_cell.angle_beta   90.00
_cell.angle_gamma   90.00
#
_symmetry.space_group_name_H-M   'P 1'
#
loop_
_entity.id
_entity.type
_entity.pdbx_description
1 polymer ?
#
loop_
_entity_poly.entity_id
_entity_poly.type
_entity_poly.pdbx_seq_one_letter_code
_entity_poly.pdbx_strand_id
1 'polypeptide(L)' 'MPSSASIKFEILNTNKRPVNATADFQEFSNIKSVTIKSTNDKSIKLLFNKNHTLEDRIIKEQFGG' A
#
# COMPACT_ATOMS: atom_id res chain seq x y z
N MET A 1 6.30 1.73 13.23
CA MET A 1 7.08 2.87 12.69
C MET A 1 6.23 4.13 12.79
N PRO A 2 6.81 5.29 13.15
CA PRO A 2 6.10 6.57 13.16
C PRO A 2 5.55 6.92 11.77
N SER A 3 4.46 7.68 11.69
CA SER A 3 3.88 8.15 10.42
C SER A 3 4.82 9.06 9.61
N SER A 4 5.74 9.74 10.29
CA SER A 4 6.78 10.57 9.65
C SER A 4 7.99 9.77 9.14
N ALA A 5 8.04 8.46 9.37
CA ALA A 5 9.15 7.64 8.91
C ALA A 5 9.22 7.58 7.38
N SER A 6 10.44 7.62 6.86
CA SER A 6 10.72 7.32 5.45
C SER A 6 11.45 6.00 5.35
N ILE A 7 10.93 5.11 4.51
CA ILE A 7 11.50 3.77 4.29
C ILE A 7 12.03 3.72 2.86
N LYS A 8 13.30 3.33 2.70
CA LYS A 8 13.91 3.14 1.39
C LYS A 8 14.27 1.68 1.20
N PHE A 9 13.77 1.09 0.12
CA PHE A 9 14.24 -0.19 -0.40
C PHE A 9 15.27 0.07 -1.51
N GLU A 10 16.38 -0.64 -1.45
CA GLU A 10 17.40 -0.65 -2.49
C GLU A 10 17.52 -2.06 -3.05
N ILE A 11 17.35 -2.20 -4.36
CA ILE A 11 17.35 -3.50 -5.01
C ILE A 11 18.77 -3.85 -5.40
N LEU A 12 19.30 -4.88 -4.76
CA LEU A 12 20.63 -5.39 -5.04
C LEU A 12 20.59 -6.30 -6.28
N ASN A 13 21.58 -6.16 -7.15
CA ASN A 13 21.74 -6.99 -8.34
C ASN A 13 20.52 -7.00 -9.28
N THR A 14 19.93 -5.83 -9.57
CA THR A 14 18.75 -5.67 -10.45
C THR A 14 18.85 -6.41 -11.78
N ASN A 15 20.04 -6.48 -12.37
CA ASN A 15 20.25 -7.16 -13.65
C ASN A 15 20.05 -8.68 -13.57
N LYS A 16 20.35 -9.28 -12.41
CA LYS A 16 20.19 -10.73 -12.17
C LYS A 16 18.85 -11.06 -11.51
N ARG A 17 18.28 -10.10 -10.78
CA ARG A 17 17.05 -10.24 -10.00
C ARG A 17 16.21 -8.97 -10.18
N PRO A 18 15.54 -8.81 -11.33
CA PRO A 18 14.65 -7.69 -11.54
C PRO A 18 13.47 -7.77 -10.56
N VAL A 19 13.06 -6.61 -10.06
CA VAL A 19 11.93 -6.46 -9.13
C VAL A 19 10.93 -5.48 -9.73
N ASN A 20 9.66 -5.76 -9.54
CA ASN A 20 8.56 -4.85 -9.85
C ASN A 20 7.98 -4.29 -8.55
N ALA A 21 7.46 -3.07 -8.61
CA ALA A 21 6.69 -2.48 -7.53
C ALA A 21 5.32 -2.07 -8.06
N THR A 22 4.31 -2.28 -7.24
CA THR A 22 2.93 -1.90 -7.55
C THR A 22 2.43 -0.93 -6.47
N ALA A 23 1.75 0.13 -6.90
CA ALA A 23 1.05 1.07 -6.04
C ALA A 23 -0.35 1.28 -6.62
N ASP A 24 -1.37 0.92 -5.85
CA ASP A 24 -2.77 0.87 -6.29
C ASP A 24 -2.92 0.05 -7.59
N PHE A 25 -3.19 0.73 -8.71
CA PHE A 25 -3.35 0.12 -10.04
C PHE A 25 -2.15 0.36 -10.96
N GLN A 26 -1.07 0.96 -10.46
CA GLN A 26 0.10 1.30 -11.25
C GLN A 26 1.26 0.34 -10.94
N GLU A 27 1.80 -0.28 -11.98
CA GLU A 27 2.96 -1.16 -11.91
C GLU A 27 4.20 -0.47 -12.50
N PHE A 28 5.33 -0.67 -11.84
CA PHE A 28 6.65 -0.21 -12.27
C PHE A 28 7.60 -1.40 -12.31
N SER A 29 8.14 -1.69 -13.49
CA SER A 29 9.06 -2.82 -13.68
C SER A 29 10.53 -2.40 -13.60
N ASN A 30 11.40 -3.36 -13.28
CA ASN A 30 12.87 -3.19 -13.25
C ASN A 30 13.35 -2.02 -12.37
N ILE A 31 12.78 -1.89 -11.17
CA ILE A 31 13.08 -0.79 -10.25
C ILE A 31 14.45 -0.97 -9.58
N LYS A 32 15.15 0.15 -9.34
CA LYS A 32 16.42 0.18 -8.59
C LYS A 32 16.23 0.50 -7.11
N SER A 33 15.23 1.31 -6.78
CA SER A 33 14.90 1.68 -5.41
C SER A 33 13.47 2.14 -5.28
N VAL A 34 12.89 1.97 -4.10
CA VAL A 34 11.56 2.49 -3.73
C VAL A 34 11.68 3.31 -2.46
N THR A 35 11.08 4.50 -2.43
CA THR A 35 10.99 5.32 -1.20
C THR A 35 9.54 5.50 -0.82
N ILE A 36 9.20 5.15 0.42
CA ILE A 36 7.85 5.21 0.97
C ILE A 36 7.84 6.27 2.07
N LYS A 37 6.83 7.13 2.05
CA LYS A 37 6.56 8.17 3.04
C LYS A 37 5.06 8.39 3.18
N SER A 38 4.60 8.70 4.39
CA SER A 38 3.23 9.20 4.57
C SER A 38 3.10 10.61 4.00
N THR A 39 1.93 10.96 3.46
CA THR A 39 1.58 12.33 3.07
C THR A 39 0.37 12.78 3.87
N ASN A 40 0.38 14.05 4.28
CA ASN A 40 -0.78 14.70 4.91
C ASN A 40 -1.62 15.48 3.89
N ASP A 41 -1.19 15.52 2.62
CA ASP A 41 -1.81 16.33 1.56
C ASP A 41 -2.98 15.61 0.90
N LYS A 42 -3.11 14.30 1.14
CA LYS A 42 -4.19 13.46 0.63
C LYS A 42 -5.01 12.92 1.78
N SER A 43 -6.32 13.16 1.72
CA SER A 43 -7.29 12.55 2.63
C SER A 43 -8.36 11.84 1.84
N ILE A 44 -8.84 10.72 2.37
CA ILE A 44 -9.96 9.96 1.81
C ILE A 44 -11.09 10.05 2.83
N LYS A 45 -12.29 10.42 2.36
CA LYS A 45 -13.48 10.46 3.22
C LYS A 45 -14.16 9.09 3.17
N LEU A 46 -14.01 8.31 4.24
CA LEU A 46 -14.81 7.09 4.42
C LEU A 46 -16.22 7.47 4.89
N LEU A 47 -17.23 6.94 4.21
CA LEU A 47 -18.62 7.02 4.64
C LEU A 47 -18.97 5.75 5.42
N PHE A 48 -19.38 5.91 6.67
CA PHE A 48 -19.80 4.82 7.54
C PHE A 48 -21.32 4.77 7.64
N ASN A 49 -21.90 3.57 7.52
CA ASN A 49 -23.30 3.32 7.87
C ASN A 49 -23.34 2.76 9.28
N LYS A 50 -24.08 3.39 10.19
CA LYS A 50 -24.12 3.00 11.61
C LYS A 50 -24.62 1.58 11.85
N ASN A 51 -25.34 0.99 10.89
CA ASN A 51 -25.88 -0.37 10.96
C ASN A 51 -24.91 -1.45 10.42
N HIS A 52 -23.77 -1.05 9.86
CA HIS A 52 -22.76 -1.96 9.31
C HIS A 52 -21.36 -1.45 9.64
N THR A 53 -20.66 -2.19 10.50
CA THR A 53 -19.31 -1.79 10.92
C THR A 53 -18.28 -2.06 9.82
N LEU A 54 -17.14 -1.40 9.90
CA LEU A 54 -16.02 -1.67 8.99
C LEU A 54 -15.49 -3.10 9.22
N GLU A 55 -15.48 -3.54 10.48
CA GLU A 55 -15.13 -4.90 10.87
C GLU A 55 -16.03 -5.94 10.18
N ASP A 56 -17.35 -5.74 10.19
CA ASP A 56 -18.30 -6.64 9.51
C ASP A 56 -18.00 -6.75 8.01
N ARG A 57 -17.68 -5.62 7.37
CA ARG A 57 -17.33 -5.58 5.94
C ARG A 57 -16.01 -6.30 5.65
N ILE A 58 -14.97 -6.07 6.46
CA ILE A 58 -13.66 -6.73 6.31
C ILE A 58 -13.82 -8.25 6.45
N ILE A 59 -14.55 -8.71 7.47
CA ILE A 59 -14.81 -10.15 7.69
C ILE A 59 -15.51 -10.74 6.46
N LYS A 60 -16.55 -10.07 5.95
CA LYS A 60 -17.29 -10.54 4.78
C LYS A 60 -16.44 -10.60 3.51
N GLU A 61 -15.59 -9.61 3.24
CA GLU A 61 -14.72 -9.59 2.06
C GLU A 61 -13.60 -10.64 2.12
N GLN A 62 -13.09 -10.94 3.32
CA GLN A 62 -11.96 -11.88 3.49
C GLN A 62 -12.39 -13.34 3.67
N PHE A 63 -13.60 -13.59 4.20
CA PHE A 63 -14.05 -14.94 4.58
C PHE A 63 -15.44 -15.33 4.07
N GLY A 64 -16.23 -14.39 3.54
CA GLY A 64 -17.57 -14.65 3.02
C GLY A 64 -17.52 -15.19 1.59
N GLY A 65 -17.05 -16.42 1.44
CA GLY A 65 -17.26 -17.23 0.22
C GLY A 65 -18.70 -17.73 0.12
#